data_AF-A0A1G7VRT6-F1
#
_entry.id   AF-A0A1G7VRT6-F1
#
_cell.length_a   1.000
_cell.length_b   1.000
_cell.length_c   1.000
_cell.angle_alpha   90.00
_cell.angle_beta   90.00
_cell.angle_gamma   90.00
#
_symmetry.space_group_name_H-M   'P 1'
#
loop_
_entity.id
_entity.type
_entity.pdbx_description
1 polymer ?
#
loop_
_entity_poly.entity_id
_entity_poly.type
_entity_poly.pdbx_seq_one_letter_code
_entity_poly.pdbx_strand_id
1 'polypeptide(L)'
;MSLIQARMSIRRNLLWARFVTFGGALYAVGGFVSYFLKPDRVSFWSVGSTVFFAAMSIVGVVLWIRARKRLIAFEAENGKDAGRQVPVTRSDR
;
A
#
# COMPACT_ATOMS: atom_id res chain seq x y z
N MET A 1 -9.61 -8.93 21.18
CA MET A 1 -8.42 -8.60 20.35
C MET A 1 -7.70 -7.44 21.01
N SER A 2 -6.37 -7.48 21.18
CA SER A 2 -5.68 -6.39 21.89
C SER A 2 -5.60 -5.11 21.04
N LEU A 3 -5.56 -3.93 21.67
CA LEU A 3 -5.40 -2.64 20.96
C LEU A 3 -4.14 -2.60 20.09
N ILE A 4 -3.08 -3.29 20.52
CA ILE A 4 -1.82 -3.46 19.77
C ILE A 4 -2.06 -4.29 18.51
N GLN A 5 -2.73 -5.44 18.62
CA GLN A 5 -3.06 -6.30 17.48
C GLN A 5 -3.97 -5.59 16.48
N ALA A 6 -4.96 -4.84 16.96
CA ALA A 6 -5.86 -4.05 16.13
C ALA A 6 -5.07 -3.01 15.33
N ARG A 7 -4.23 -2.20 15.98
CA ARG A 7 -3.41 -1.18 15.30
C ARG A 7 -2.39 -1.77 14.34
N MET A 8 -1.76 -2.90 14.72
CA MET A 8 -0.83 -3.62 13.85
C MET A 8 -1.52 -4.13 12.58
N SER A 9 -2.74 -4.66 12.68
CA SER A 9 -3.50 -5.11 11.52
C SER A 9 -3.80 -3.97 10.54
N ILE A 10 -4.19 -2.79 11.05
CA ILE A 10 -4.46 -1.59 10.25
C ILE A 10 -3.17 -1.09 9.58
N ARG A 11 -2.05 -1.04 10.30
CA ARG A 11 -0.74 -0.66 9.73
C ARG A 11 -0.28 -1.62 8.63
N ARG A 12 -0.45 -2.93 8.83
CA ARG A 12 -0.11 -3.93 7.82
C ARG A 12 -0.94 -3.74 6.55
N ASN A 13 -2.25 -3.46 6.69
CA ASN A 13 -3.11 -3.17 5.55
C ASN A 13 -2.69 -1.89 4.81
N LEU A 14 -2.27 -0.84 5.53
CA LEU A 14 -1.73 0.38 4.92
C LEU A 14 -0.42 0.11 4.16
N LEU A 15 0.47 -0.72 4.70
CA LEU A 15 1.71 -1.14 4.04
C LEU A 15 1.42 -1.92 2.76
N TRP A 16 0.52 -2.92 2.83
CA TRP A 16 0.11 -3.67 1.65
C TRP A 16 -0.53 -2.79 0.58
N ALA A 17 -1.43 -1.89 0.97
CA ALA A 17 -2.06 -0.96 0.04
C ALA A 17 -1.02 -0.07 -0.66
N ARG A 18 -0.02 0.43 0.08
CA ARG A 18 1.11 1.18 -0.50
C ARG A 18 1.91 0.32 -1.47
N PHE A 19 2.27 -0.90 -1.07
CA PHE A 19 3.06 -1.81 -1.91
C PHE A 19 2.35 -2.10 -3.24
N VAL A 20 1.06 -2.43 -3.20
CA VAL A 20 0.26 -2.68 -4.41
C VAL A 20 0.15 -1.42 -5.29
N THR A 21 -0.06 -0.25 -4.66
CA THR A 21 -0.16 1.03 -5.38
C THR A 21 1.14 1.35 -6.13
N PHE A 22 2.27 1.34 -5.42
CA PHE A 22 3.58 1.69 -5.99
C PHE A 22 4.08 0.63 -6.95
N GLY A 23 3.92 -0.65 -6.63
CA GLY A 23 4.31 -1.75 -7.53
C GLY A 23 3.52 -1.72 -8.84
N GLY A 24 2.19 -1.55 -8.76
CA GLY A 24 1.34 -1.41 -9.94
C GLY A 24 1.67 -0.18 -10.76
N ALA A 25 1.91 0.96 -10.12
CA ALA A 25 2.27 2.21 -10.81
C ALA A 25 3.62 2.09 -11.51
N LEU A 26 4.64 1.55 -10.83
CA LEU A 26 5.98 1.40 -11.38
C LEU A 26 5.99 0.47 -12.59
N TYR A 27 5.26 -0.65 -12.51
CA TYR A 27 5.09 -1.55 -13.64
C TYR A 27 4.38 -0.85 -14.81
N ALA A 28 3.29 -0.15 -14.53
CA ALA A 28 2.52 0.55 -15.56
C ALA A 28 3.36 1.62 -16.28
N VAL A 29 4.15 2.40 -15.53
CA VAL A 29 5.07 3.39 -16.09
C VAL A 29 6.14 2.72 -16.94
N GLY A 30 6.75 1.63 -16.45
CA GLY A 30 7.75 0.87 -17.22
C GLY A 30 7.19 0.27 -18.51
N GLY A 31 5.95 -0.24 -18.46
CA GLY A 31 5.23 -0.73 -19.63
C GLY A 31 4.95 0.37 -20.66
N PHE A 32 4.50 1.53 -20.19
CA PHE A 32 4.28 2.72 -21.04
C PHE A 32 5.58 3.18 -21.70
N VAL A 33 6.66 3.34 -20.93
CA VAL A 33 7.99 3.70 -21.46
C VAL A 33 8.47 2.69 -22.51
N SER A 34 8.28 1.39 -22.25
CA SER A 34 8.67 0.33 -23.18
C SER A 34 7.89 0.40 -24.50
N TYR A 35 6.59 0.71 -24.44
CA TYR A 35 5.74 0.89 -25.61
C TYR A 35 6.24 2.02 -26.53
N PHE A 36 6.65 3.16 -25.97
CA PHE A 36 7.14 4.29 -26.77
C PHE A 36 8.58 4.11 -27.26
N LEU A 37 9.46 3.48 -26.48
CA LEU A 37 10.88 3.34 -26.84
C LEU A 37 11.15 2.18 -27.79
N LYS A 38 10.39 1.07 -27.69
CA LYS A 38 10.62 -0.16 -28.46
C LYS A 38 9.30 -0.82 -28.88
N PRO A 39 8.47 -0.13 -29.69
CA PRO A 39 7.13 -0.61 -30.04
C PRO A 39 7.15 -1.97 -30.77
N ASP A 40 8.20 -2.23 -31.55
CA ASP A 40 8.46 -3.48 -32.28
C ASP A 40 8.66 -4.69 -31.36
N ARG A 41 9.06 -4.47 -30.10
CA ARG A 41 9.29 -5.53 -29.11
C ARG A 41 8.15 -5.71 -28.11
N VAL A 42 7.11 -4.88 -28.18
CA VAL A 42 5.98 -4.97 -27.26
C VAL A 42 4.94 -5.93 -27.80
N SER A 43 4.73 -7.03 -27.08
CA SER A 43 3.68 -8.01 -27.39
C SER A 43 2.33 -7.56 -26.84
N PHE A 44 1.25 -8.12 -27.41
CA PHE A 44 -0.12 -7.91 -26.91
C PHE A 44 -0.25 -8.20 -25.41
N TRP A 45 0.40 -9.28 -24.94
CA TRP A 45 0.43 -9.64 -23.51
C TRP A 45 1.07 -8.56 -22.63
N SER A 46 2.11 -7.89 -23.12
CA SER A 46 2.76 -6.80 -22.38
C SER A 46 1.87 -5.56 -22.25
N VAL A 47 1.05 -5.27 -23.25
CA VAL A 47 0.07 -4.17 -23.16
C VAL A 47 -1.03 -4.55 -22.16
N GLY A 48 -1.54 -5.77 -22.25
CA GLY A 48 -2.55 -6.29 -21.33
C GLY A 48 -2.09 -6.28 -19.87
N SER A 49 -0.86 -6.73 -19.60
CA SER A 49 -0.29 -6.69 -18.24
C SER A 49 -0.12 -5.25 -17.74
N THR A 50 0.34 -4.33 -18.60
CA THR A 50 0.50 -2.91 -18.25
C THR A 50 -0.84 -2.30 -17.80
N VAL A 51 -1.91 -2.54 -18.55
CA VAL A 51 -3.26 -2.07 -18.21
C VAL A 51 -3.74 -2.71 -16.90
N PHE A 52 -3.54 -4.02 -16.73
CA PHE A 52 -3.91 -4.72 -15.50
C PHE A 52 -3.20 -4.15 -14.26
N PHE A 53 -1.88 -3.92 -14.33
CA PHE A 53 -1.12 -3.36 -13.22
C PHE A 53 -1.48 -1.89 -12.94
N ALA A 54 -1.83 -1.12 -13.97
CA ALA A 54 -2.40 0.22 -13.80
C ALA A 54 -3.72 0.18 -13.03
N ALA A 55 -4.63 -0.74 -13.37
CA ALA A 55 -5.88 -0.93 -12.64
C ALA A 55 -5.64 -1.38 -11.19
N MET A 56 -4.70 -2.30 -10.97
CA MET A 56 -4.29 -2.73 -9.61
C MET A 56 -3.72 -1.57 -8.77
N SER A 57 -3.01 -0.63 -9.40
CA SER A 57 -2.55 0.59 -8.72
C SER A 57 -3.73 1.41 -8.18
N ILE A 58 -4.77 1.60 -8.99
CA ILE A 58 -6.00 2.30 -8.59
C ILE A 58 -6.68 1.56 -7.41
N VAL A 59 -6.78 0.23 -7.48
CA VAL A 59 -7.32 -0.59 -6.38
C VAL A 59 -6.49 -0.39 -5.10
N GLY A 60 -5.17 -0.34 -5.21
CA GLY A 60 -4.26 -0.03 -4.10
C GLY A 60 -4.57 1.31 -3.43
N VAL A 61 -4.84 2.36 -4.22
CA VAL A 61 -5.24 3.69 -3.70
C VAL A 61 -6.55 3.60 -2.92
N VAL A 62 -7.55 2.89 -3.45
CA VAL A 62 -8.84 2.70 -2.76
C VAL A 62 -8.65 1.97 -1.43
N LEU A 63 -7.84 0.90 -1.41
CA LEU A 63 -7.52 0.16 -0.19
C LEU A 63 -6.79 1.05 0.83
N TRP A 64 -5.89 1.90 0.36
CA TRP A 64 -5.16 2.84 1.22
C TRP A 64 -6.10 3.85 1.87
N ILE A 65 -7.01 4.46 1.10
CA ILE A 65 -8.02 5.39 1.63
C ILE A 65 -8.90 4.70 2.67
N ARG A 66 -9.40 3.49 2.38
CA ARG A 66 -10.23 2.71 3.31
C ARG A 66 -9.47 2.38 4.60
N ALA A 67 -8.22 1.93 4.51
CA ALA A 67 -7.40 1.63 5.67
C ALA A 67 -7.10 2.89 6.51
N ARG A 68 -6.91 4.04 5.85
CA ARG A 68 -6.69 5.32 6.54
C ARG A 68 -7.93 5.80 7.27
N LYS A 69 -9.12 5.66 6.67
CA LYS A 69 -10.40 5.94 7.36
C LYS A 69 -10.57 5.06 8.61
N ARG A 70 -10.23 3.77 8.52
CA ARG A 70 -10.26 2.86 9.68
C ARG A 70 -9.29 3.26 10.78
N LEU A 71 -8.09 3.76 10.42
CA LEU A 71 -7.14 4.27 11.40
C LEU A 71 -7.70 5.50 12.14
N ILE A 72 -8.31 6.43 11.40
CA ILE A 72 -8.90 7.64 11.98
C ILE A 72 -10.03 7.29 12.94
N ALA A 73 -10.94 6.37 12.56
CA ALA A 73 -11.99 5.91 13.44
C ALA A 73 -11.44 5.23 14.70
N PHE A 74 -10.43 4.36 14.55
CA PHE A 74 -9.77 3.72 15.69
C PHE A 74 -9.13 4.73 16.65
N GLU A 75 -8.46 5.76 16.12
CA GLU A 75 -7.83 6.82 16.91
C GLU A 75 -8.85 7.75 17.58
N ALA A 76 -10.03 7.95 16.98
CA ALA A 76 -11.13 8.70 17.58
C ALA A 76 -11.77 7.96 18.76
N GLU A 77 -11.89 6.63 18.68
CA GLU A 77 -12.47 5.80 19.73
C GLU A 77 -11.52 5.51 20.90
N ASN A 78 -10.24 5.26 20.61
CA ASN A 78 -9.29 4.73 21.61
C ASN A 78 -8.20 5.74 22.02
N GLY A 79 -8.11 6.88 21.33
CA GLY A 79 -7.04 7.87 21.50
C GLY A 79 -5.84 7.63 20.57
N LYS A 80 -5.13 8.72 20.22
CA LYS A 80 -4.01 8.73 19.25
C LYS A 80 -2.88 7.74 19.58
N ASP A 81 -2.65 7.48 20.87
CA ASP A 81 -1.56 6.62 21.34
C ASP A 81 -1.99 5.18 21.65
N ALA A 82 -3.26 4.84 21.45
CA ALA A 82 -3.75 3.48 21.65
C ALA A 82 -2.97 2.46 20.82
N GLY A 83 -2.42 1.42 21.46
CA GLY A 83 -1.70 0.35 20.76
C GLY A 83 -0.39 0.77 20.09
N ARG A 84 0.18 1.93 20.44
CA ARG A 84 1.52 2.35 19.98
C ARG A 84 2.57 1.58 20.76
N GLN A 85 3.43 0.84 20.07
CA GLN A 85 4.58 0.20 20.71
C GLN A 85 5.68 1.25 20.89
N VAL A 86 5.94 1.63 22.14
CA VAL A 86 7.14 2.39 22.49
C VAL A 86 8.27 1.37 22.59
N PRO A 87 9.39 1.52 21.85
CA PRO A 87 10.52 0.64 22.02
C PRO A 87 10.98 0.74 23.48
N VAL A 88 11.10 -0.40 24.15
CA VAL A 88 11.73 -0.46 25.47
C VAL A 88 13.21 -0.15 25.23
N THR A 89 13.57 1.13 25.29
CA THR A 89 14.98 1.52 25.40
C THR A 89 15.46 0.91 26.71
N ARG A 90 16.41 -0.02 26.61
CA ARG A 90 17.06 -0.66 27.74
C ARG A 90 17.78 0.42 28.55
N SER A 91 17.07 0.98 29.51
CA SER A 91 17.56 1.94 30.50
C SER A 91 18.06 1.14 31.70
N ASP A 92 19.14 0.41 31.50
CA ASP A 92 19.91 -0.19 32.60
C ASP A 92 21.34 0.30 32.38
N ARG A 93 21.70 1.37 33.10
CA ARG A 93 22.65 1.36 34.23
C ARG A 93 24.08 1.11 33.80
#